data_AF-A0A4Y2VA99-F1
#
_entry.id   AF-A0A4Y2VA99-F1
#
_cell.length_a   1.000
_cell.length_b   1.000
_cell.length_c   1.000
_cell.angle_alpha   90.00
_cell.angle_beta   90.00
_cell.angle_gamma   90.00
#
_symmetry.space_group_name_H-M   'P 1'
#
loop_
_entity.id
_entity.type
_entity.pdbx_description
1 polymer ?
#
loop_
_entity_poly.entity_id
_entity_poly.type
_entity_poly.pdbx_seq_one_letter_code
_entity_poly.pdbx_strand_id
1 'polypeptide(L)'
;MTRSQTKRSTEEENKEAEMEQPEEMTHFEIDEEILPQADEEFKEIKQLVEVDSKEFIESQHQSRDLAPLLNEAKTENSSKPNDFKIKENGMLVRRKIDKNEIERELIVVPEKYRDQIKSL
;
A
#
# COMPACT_ATOMS: atom_id res chain seq x y z
N MET A 1 52.44 10.37 -51.37
CA MET A 1 53.73 9.78 -50.93
C MET A 1 53.57 9.30 -49.50
N THR A 2 54.16 8.14 -49.23
CA THR A 2 53.99 7.22 -48.10
C THR A 2 54.45 7.76 -46.74
N ARG A 3 53.81 7.34 -45.65
CA ARG A 3 54.54 7.04 -44.41
C ARG A 3 53.87 5.90 -43.63
N SER A 4 54.53 4.75 -43.67
CA SER A 4 54.22 3.56 -42.90
C SER A 4 54.83 3.61 -41.50
N GLN A 5 54.05 3.10 -40.54
CA GLN A 5 54.40 2.36 -39.32
C GLN A 5 55.34 2.95 -38.27
N THR A 6 54.95 2.84 -37.00
CA THR A 6 55.69 2.10 -35.95
C THR A 6 54.83 1.96 -34.68
N LYS A 7 54.70 0.71 -34.21
CA LYS A 7 54.10 0.33 -32.93
C LYS A 7 54.92 0.84 -31.75
N ARG A 8 54.28 1.11 -30.63
CA ARG A 8 54.93 0.97 -29.31
C ARG A 8 53.92 0.35 -28.35
N SER A 9 54.18 -0.90 -27.98
CA SER A 9 53.60 -1.57 -26.83
C SER A 9 54.31 -1.03 -25.59
N THR A 10 53.54 -0.67 -24.57
CA THR A 10 54.06 -0.63 -23.19
C THR A 10 53.03 -1.31 -22.32
N GLU A 11 53.47 -2.43 -21.76
CA GLU A 11 52.84 -3.21 -20.70
C GLU A 11 53.08 -2.48 -19.37
N GLU A 12 52.00 -2.19 -18.63
CA GLU A 12 52.03 -1.81 -17.21
C GLU A 12 50.67 -2.27 -16.65
N GLU A 13 50.60 -3.49 -16.14
CA GLU A 13 50.79 -3.85 -14.73
C GLU A 13 49.54 -3.57 -13.86
N ASN A 14 48.88 -4.67 -13.50
CA ASN A 14 48.11 -4.91 -12.27
C ASN A 14 47.16 -3.82 -11.72
N LYS A 15 45.86 -4.11 -11.76
CA LYS A 15 45.13 -4.66 -10.59
C LYS A 15 43.67 -4.90 -10.95
N GLU A 16 43.21 -6.11 -10.67
CA GLU A 16 41.80 -6.39 -10.41
C GLU A 16 41.28 -5.35 -9.41
N ALA A 17 40.50 -4.40 -9.90
CA ALA A 17 39.57 -3.66 -9.07
C ALA A 17 38.27 -4.44 -9.11
N GLU A 18 38.21 -5.46 -8.24
CA GLU A 18 36.96 -6.02 -7.76
C GLU A 18 36.15 -4.82 -7.23
N MET A 19 35.19 -4.36 -8.04
CA MET A 19 34.24 -3.34 -7.61
C MET A 19 33.32 -4.02 -6.59
N GLU A 20 33.77 -4.09 -5.34
CA GLU A 20 32.90 -4.28 -4.19
C GLU A 20 31.95 -3.07 -4.22
N GLN A 21 30.74 -3.28 -4.74
CA GLN A 21 29.66 -2.31 -4.61
C GLN A 21 29.52 -2.03 -3.11
N PRO A 22 29.71 -0.79 -2.63
CA PRO A 22 29.28 -0.49 -1.29
C PRO A 22 27.77 -0.74 -1.27
N GLU A 23 27.32 -1.62 -0.38
CA GLU A 23 25.90 -1.76 -0.08
C GLU A 23 25.39 -0.35 0.26
N GLU A 24 24.67 0.24 -0.70
CA GLU A 24 24.06 1.54 -0.58
C GLU A 24 22.93 1.38 0.43
N MET A 25 23.27 1.46 1.73
CA MET A 25 22.30 1.66 2.79
C MET A 25 21.67 3.01 2.51
N THR A 26 20.62 3.00 1.71
CA THR A 26 19.80 4.18 1.45
C THR A 26 19.29 4.64 2.80
N HIS A 27 19.83 5.77 3.26
CA HIS A 27 19.36 6.42 4.48
C HIS A 27 17.99 6.99 4.11
N PHE A 28 16.92 6.27 4.42
CA PHE A 28 15.58 6.80 4.32
C PHE A 28 15.45 7.93 5.35
N GLU A 29 15.62 9.18 4.92
CA GLU A 29 15.16 10.33 5.69
C GLU A 29 13.63 10.23 5.76
N ILE A 30 13.13 9.94 6.96
CA ILE A 30 11.70 10.01 7.25
C ILE A 30 11.38 11.50 7.35
N ASP A 31 10.67 12.03 6.36
CA ASP A 31 10.25 13.42 6.34
C ASP A 31 9.14 13.62 7.39
N GLU A 32 9.51 14.28 8.49
CA GLU A 32 8.61 14.60 9.60
C GLU A 32 7.46 15.53 9.17
N GLU A 33 7.54 16.18 8.00
CA GLU A 33 6.46 17.03 7.44
C GLU A 33 5.28 16.21 6.90
N ILE A 34 5.52 14.95 6.50
CA ILE A 34 4.47 14.03 6.03
C ILE A 34 3.85 13.23 7.19
N LEU A 35 4.50 13.22 8.36
CA LEU A 35 3.84 12.73 9.55
C LEU A 35 2.70 13.69 9.89
N PRO A 36 1.49 13.20 10.20
CA PRO A 36 0.44 14.08 10.67
C PRO A 36 0.97 14.86 11.87
N GLN A 37 1.15 16.17 11.70
CA GLN A 37 1.57 17.03 12.79
C GLN A 37 0.59 16.80 13.93
N ALA A 38 1.14 16.54 15.11
CA ALA A 38 0.37 16.35 16.32
C ALA A 38 -0.22 17.69 16.75
N ASP A 39 -1.15 18.21 15.95
CA ASP A 39 -1.98 19.33 16.35
C ASP A 39 -2.77 18.88 17.58
N GLU A 40 -2.60 19.63 18.69
CA GLU A 40 -3.26 19.44 19.99
C GLU A 40 -4.81 19.43 19.92
N GLU A 41 -5.39 19.65 18.73
CA GLU A 41 -6.82 19.49 18.46
C GLU A 41 -7.24 18.03 18.14
N PHE A 42 -6.27 17.12 17.88
CA PHE A 42 -6.47 15.69 18.09
C PHE A 42 -6.48 15.39 19.60
N LYS A 43 -7.51 15.89 20.29
CA LYS A 43 -7.87 15.43 21.62
C LYS A 43 -8.11 13.93 21.56
N GLU A 44 -7.09 13.18 21.95
CA GLU A 44 -7.08 11.76 22.29
C GLU A 44 -8.00 10.91 21.40
N ILE A 45 -7.45 10.32 20.32
CA ILE A 45 -7.99 9.02 19.91
C ILE A 45 -7.67 8.07 21.06
N LYS A 46 -8.57 7.98 22.04
CA LYS A 46 -8.33 7.27 23.32
C LYS A 46 -8.02 5.79 23.11
N GLN A 47 -8.48 5.24 21.99
CA GLN A 47 -8.36 3.81 21.71
C GLN A 47 -8.43 3.57 20.20
N LEU A 48 -7.38 2.97 19.65
CA LEU A 48 -7.31 2.48 18.28
C LEU A 48 -7.30 0.95 18.30
N VAL A 49 -7.86 0.34 17.27
CA VAL A 49 -7.74 -1.10 17.03
C VAL A 49 -6.70 -1.27 15.92
N GLU A 50 -5.49 -1.63 16.32
CA GLU A 50 -4.43 -2.00 15.38
C GLU A 50 -4.67 -3.42 14.87
N VAL A 51 -4.66 -3.57 13.55
CA VAL A 51 -4.85 -4.86 12.88
C VAL A 51 -3.84 -5.01 11.74
N ASP A 52 -3.38 -6.24 11.51
CA ASP A 52 -2.62 -6.55 10.32
C ASP A 52 -3.53 -6.42 9.09
N SER A 53 -3.09 -5.64 8.10
CA SER A 53 -3.88 -5.33 6.91
C SER A 53 -4.21 -6.57 6.08
N LYS A 54 -3.27 -7.53 5.99
CA LYS A 54 -3.44 -8.76 5.23
C LYS A 54 -4.43 -9.68 5.94
N GLU A 55 -4.26 -9.88 7.24
CA GLU A 55 -5.19 -10.67 8.07
C GLU A 55 -6.60 -10.08 8.04
N PHE A 56 -6.73 -8.74 8.08
CA PHE A 56 -8.02 -8.07 8.01
C PHE A 56 -8.73 -8.34 6.67
N ILE A 57 -8.01 -8.21 5.55
CA ILE A 57 -8.55 -8.48 4.22
C ILE A 57 -8.90 -9.96 4.07
N GLU A 58 -8.03 -10.88 4.48
CA GLU A 58 -8.32 -12.32 4.49
C GLU A 58 -9.57 -12.65 5.32
N SER A 59 -9.70 -12.03 6.49
CA SER A 59 -10.89 -12.15 7.34
C SER A 59 -12.14 -11.65 6.64
N GLN A 60 -12.07 -10.60 5.80
CA GLN A 60 -13.21 -10.19 4.98
C GLN A 60 -13.63 -11.28 3.99
N HIS A 61 -12.66 -11.85 3.26
CA HIS A 61 -12.92 -12.85 2.22
C HIS A 61 -13.42 -14.19 2.77
N GLN A 62 -13.02 -14.54 3.98
CA GLN A 62 -13.46 -15.75 4.68
C GLN A 62 -14.78 -15.57 5.43
N SER A 63 -15.23 -14.32 5.65
CA SER A 63 -16.42 -14.02 6.43
C SER A 63 -17.69 -14.51 5.71
N ARG A 64 -18.41 -15.45 6.32
CA ARG A 64 -19.62 -16.04 5.74
C ARG A 64 -20.73 -14.99 5.52
N ASP A 65 -20.83 -14.02 6.41
CA ASP A 65 -21.81 -12.93 6.32
C ASP A 65 -21.46 -11.91 5.22
N LEU A 66 -20.19 -11.78 4.84
CA LEU A 66 -19.74 -10.89 3.76
C LEU A 66 -19.72 -11.57 2.38
N ALA A 67 -19.84 -12.89 2.32
CA ALA A 67 -19.82 -13.65 1.06
C ALA A 67 -20.83 -13.12 0.01
N PRO A 68 -22.09 -12.76 0.35
CA PRO A 68 -23.01 -12.15 -0.61
C PRO A 68 -22.48 -10.82 -1.16
N LEU A 69 -21.89 -9.98 -0.31
CA LEU A 69 -21.35 -8.66 -0.67
C LEU A 69 -20.12 -8.77 -1.56
N LEU A 70 -19.25 -9.77 -1.30
CA LEU A 70 -18.09 -10.06 -2.14
C LEU A 70 -18.49 -10.53 -3.53
N ASN A 71 -19.55 -11.35 -3.63
CA ASN A 71 -20.07 -11.78 -4.92
C ASN A 71 -20.70 -10.62 -5.69
N GLU A 72 -21.44 -9.75 -4.98
CA GLU A 72 -21.98 -8.52 -5.55
C GLU A 72 -20.85 -7.64 -6.10
N ALA A 73 -19.82 -7.37 -5.29
CA ALA A 73 -18.67 -6.53 -5.65
C ALA A 73 -17.86 -7.05 -6.85
N LYS A 74 -17.82 -8.37 -7.09
CA LYS A 74 -17.15 -8.97 -8.27
C LYS A 74 -17.94 -8.75 -9.55
N THR A 75 -19.25 -8.55 -9.47
CA THR A 75 -20.12 -8.32 -10.64
C THR A 75 -20.14 -6.85 -11.04
N GLU A 76 -18.99 -6.33 -11.48
CA GLU A 76 -18.86 -4.95 -11.98
C GLU A 76 -19.67 -4.69 -13.27
N ASN A 77 -20.06 -5.76 -13.97
CA ASN A 77 -20.77 -5.69 -15.26
C ASN A 77 -22.30 -5.48 -15.13
N SER A 78 -22.79 -5.20 -13.92
CA SER A 78 -24.20 -4.92 -13.69
C SER A 78 -24.53 -3.49 -14.09
N SER A 79 -25.59 -3.29 -14.88
CA SER A 79 -26.13 -1.95 -15.16
C SER A 79 -26.66 -1.24 -13.90
N LYS A 80 -26.74 -1.94 -12.76
CA LYS A 80 -27.08 -1.32 -11.47
C LYS A 80 -25.83 -0.74 -10.82
N PRO A 81 -25.91 0.46 -10.24
CA PRO A 81 -24.86 0.96 -9.37
C PRO A 81 -24.69 -0.04 -8.22
N ASN A 82 -23.47 -0.54 -8.07
CA ASN A 82 -23.14 -1.48 -7.00
C ASN A 82 -22.70 -0.70 -5.77
N ASP A 83 -23.38 -0.89 -4.65
CA ASP A 83 -23.01 -0.27 -3.38
C ASP A 83 -21.64 -0.77 -2.88
N PHE A 84 -21.17 -1.93 -3.35
CA PHE A 84 -19.92 -2.54 -2.90
C PHE A 84 -18.86 -2.61 -4.00
N LYS A 85 -17.60 -2.52 -3.60
CA LYS A 85 -16.43 -2.60 -4.49
C LYS A 85 -15.28 -3.32 -3.80
N ILE A 86 -14.53 -4.11 -4.55
CA ILE A 86 -13.22 -4.62 -4.13
C ILE A 86 -12.16 -3.67 -4.69
N LYS A 87 -11.33 -3.10 -3.81
CA LYS A 87 -10.21 -2.24 -4.19
C LYS A 87 -9.06 -3.08 -4.76
N GLU A 88 -8.07 -2.43 -5.37
CA GLU A 88 -6.91 -3.12 -5.97
C GLU A 88 -6.13 -3.96 -4.96
N ASN A 89 -6.09 -3.53 -3.69
CA ASN A 89 -5.47 -4.29 -2.60
C ASN A 89 -6.32 -5.47 -2.09
N GLY A 90 -7.49 -5.71 -2.69
CA GLY A 90 -8.41 -6.78 -2.30
C GLY A 90 -9.40 -6.43 -1.19
N MET A 91 -9.36 -5.21 -0.64
CA MET A 91 -10.26 -4.80 0.44
C MET A 91 -11.69 -4.55 -0.07
N LEU A 92 -12.69 -5.05 0.64
CA LEU A 92 -14.11 -4.79 0.38
C LEU A 92 -14.54 -3.49 1.05
N VAL A 93 -15.01 -2.56 0.23
CA VAL A 93 -15.57 -1.27 0.66
C VAL A 93 -16.99 -1.10 0.18
N ARG A 94 -17.74 -0.25 0.89
CA ARG A 94 -19.08 0.20 0.51
C ARG A 94 -19.01 1.65 0.06
N ARG A 95 -19.48 1.93 -1.15
CA ARG A 95 -19.74 3.28 -1.64
C ARG A 95 -20.95 3.87 -0.94
N LYS A 96 -20.84 5.13 -0.53
CA LYS A 96 -21.91 5.90 0.09
C LYS A 96 -21.82 7.34 -0.38
N ILE A 97 -22.91 7.87 -0.91
CA ILE A 97 -23.03 9.29 -1.21
C ILE A 97 -23.51 9.99 0.07
N ASP A 98 -22.78 11.01 0.51
CA ASP A 98 -23.17 11.79 1.69
C ASP A 98 -24.22 12.87 1.34
N LYS A 99 -24.67 13.60 2.37
CA LYS A 99 -25.68 14.67 2.22
C LYS A 99 -25.24 15.82 1.30
N ASN A 100 -23.95 15.92 1.00
CA ASN A 100 -23.36 16.92 0.13
C ASN A 100 -23.08 16.35 -1.28
N GLU A 101 -23.66 15.19 -1.61
CA GLU A 101 -23.43 14.47 -2.88
C GLU A 101 -21.98 14.01 -3.09
N ILE A 102 -21.17 13.95 -2.02
CA ILE A 102 -19.79 13.48 -2.09
C ILE A 102 -19.77 11.97 -1.91
N GLU A 103 -19.16 11.27 -2.86
CA GLU A 103 -18.92 9.84 -2.76
C GLU A 103 -17.84 9.55 -1.70
N ARG A 104 -18.17 8.68 -0.76
CA ARG A 104 -17.27 8.18 0.28
C ARG A 104 -17.22 6.66 0.24
N GLU A 105 -16.04 6.12 0.56
CA GLU A 105 -15.84 4.70 0.76
C GLU A 105 -15.84 4.37 2.26
N LEU A 106 -16.65 3.39 2.65
CA LEU A 106 -16.68 2.86 4.00
C LEU A 106 -16.06 1.46 4.01
N ILE A 107 -15.13 1.22 4.94
CA ILE A 107 -14.56 -0.11 5.14
C ILE A 107 -15.63 -1.02 5.75
N VAL A 108 -15.83 -2.19 5.15
CA VAL A 108 -16.73 -3.19 5.70
C VAL A 108 -15.97 -3.96 6.79
N VAL A 109 -16.55 -4.13 7.99
CA VAL A 109 -15.84 -4.79 9.10
C VAL A 109 -16.29 -6.25 9.22
N PRO A 110 -15.36 -7.24 9.17
CA PRO A 110 -15.66 -8.64 9.46
C PRO A 110 -16.16 -8.84 10.88
N GLU A 111 -17.00 -9.86 11.08
CA GLU A 111 -17.61 -10.15 12.39
C GLU A 111 -16.58 -10.22 13.53
N LYS A 112 -15.43 -10.86 13.29
CA LYS A 112 -14.28 -11.00 14.22
C LYS A 112 -13.84 -9.69 14.88
N TYR A 113 -13.95 -8.56 14.20
CA TYR A 113 -13.48 -7.26 14.70
C TYR A 113 -14.62 -6.35 15.19
N ARG A 114 -15.88 -6.73 14.99
CA ARG A 114 -17.03 -5.86 15.34
C ARG A 114 -17.11 -5.60 16.83
N ASP A 115 -16.85 -6.61 17.66
CA ASP A 115 -16.95 -6.47 19.11
C ASP A 115 -15.80 -5.62 19.67
N GLN A 116 -14.60 -5.72 19.07
CA GLN A 116 -13.46 -4.90 19.43
C GLN A 116 -13.71 -3.42 19.15
N ILE A 117 -14.42 -3.10 18.06
CA ILE A 117 -14.74 -1.71 17.68
C ILE A 117 -15.94 -1.18 18.48
N LYS A 118 -16.95 -2.01 18.78
CA LYS A 118 -18.12 -1.61 19.59
C LYS A 118 -17.79 -1.32 21.06
N SER A 119 -16.69 -1.88 21.56
CA SER A 119 -16.25 -1.71 22.94
C SER A 119 -15.38 -0.47 23.16
N LEU A 120 -15.14 0.34 22.13
CA LEU A 120 -14.46 1.65 22.17
C LEU A 120 -15.46 2.75 22.57
#